data_AF-A0A1V5IXY9-F1
#
_entry.id   AF-A0A1V5IXY9-F1
#
_cell.length_a   1.000
_cell.length_b   1.000
_cell.length_c   1.000
_cell.angle_alpha   90.00
_cell.angle_beta   90.00
_cell.angle_gamma   90.00
#
_symmetry.space_group_name_H-M   'P 1'
#
loop_
_entity.id
_entity.type
_entity.pdbx_description
1 polymer ?
#
loop_
_entity_poly.entity_id
_entity_poly.type
_entity_poly.pdbx_seq_one_letter_code
_entity_poly.pdbx_strand_id
1 'polypeptide(L)'
;MMAETLVQGPPEEQEICVKCGFCCDGTIFGHAHLKPGEKASIPEKLRINIYIENGEEYFPQPCPYFEGKCTIYNQCRAEICGTYRCQLLKDLATGLINNSEALRIVTGAVEMKNSIINEYKRIDGKGEAISFRQLLVKLGKLRKASERNGLVNPDIDLLIARCNIFEALLIKNFHSADDFEKLVMK
;
A
#
# COMPACT_ATOMS: atom_id res chain seq x y z
N MET A 1 -33.03 -11.10 -7.72
CA MET A 1 -31.84 -11.48 -6.95
C MET A 1 -30.68 -11.50 -7.93
N MET A 2 -29.94 -10.40 -8.07
CA MET A 2 -28.77 -10.37 -8.92
C MET A 2 -27.65 -11.06 -8.14
N ALA A 3 -27.07 -12.10 -8.73
CA ALA A 3 -25.89 -12.73 -8.15
C ALA A 3 -24.81 -11.66 -8.01
N GLU A 4 -24.46 -11.30 -6.77
CA GLU A 4 -23.30 -10.46 -6.48
C GLU A 4 -22.08 -11.14 -7.06
N THR A 5 -21.65 -10.67 -8.23
CA THR A 5 -20.50 -11.24 -8.91
C THR A 5 -19.29 -10.75 -8.16
N LEU A 6 -18.65 -11.64 -7.40
CA LEU A 6 -17.40 -11.34 -6.71
C LEU A 6 -16.36 -10.93 -7.75
N VAL A 7 -15.92 -9.67 -7.71
CA VAL A 7 -14.84 -9.19 -8.58
C VAL A 7 -13.53 -9.79 -8.08
N GLN A 8 -13.06 -10.84 -8.77
CA GLN A 8 -11.83 -11.54 -8.49
C GLN A 8 -10.96 -11.63 -9.75
N GLY A 9 -9.65 -11.40 -9.59
CA GLY A 9 -8.66 -11.63 -10.64
C GLY A 9 -8.33 -13.13 -10.80
N PRO A 10 -7.42 -13.49 -11.72
CA PRO A 10 -6.91 -14.85 -11.84
C PRO A 10 -6.36 -15.41 -10.51
N PRO A 11 -6.50 -16.71 -10.20
CA PRO A 11 -6.08 -17.28 -8.91
C PRO A 11 -4.63 -16.98 -8.52
N GLU A 12 -3.71 -16.96 -9.48
CA GLU A 12 -2.32 -16.61 -9.25
C GLU A 12 -2.16 -15.15 -8.81
N GLU A 13 -2.87 -14.21 -9.43
CA GLU A 13 -2.86 -12.79 -9.03
C GLU A 13 -3.49 -12.59 -7.66
N GLN A 14 -4.51 -13.38 -7.33
CA GLN A 14 -5.12 -13.38 -6.01
C GLN A 14 -4.12 -13.77 -4.93
N GLU A 15 -3.35 -14.83 -5.16
CA GLU A 15 -2.29 -15.27 -4.25
C GLU A 15 -1.25 -14.15 -4.00
N ILE A 16 -0.79 -13.50 -5.07
CA ILE A 16 0.14 -12.37 -4.99
C ILE A 16 -0.45 -11.24 -4.14
N CYS A 17 -1.72 -10.87 -4.37
CA CYS A 17 -2.38 -9.78 -3.64
C CYS A 17 -2.52 -10.08 -2.14
N VAL A 18 -2.96 -11.30 -1.80
CA VAL A 18 -3.18 -11.74 -0.41
C VAL A 18 -1.86 -11.78 0.37
N LYS A 19 -0.76 -12.18 -0.27
CA LYS A 19 0.59 -12.16 0.33
C LYS A 19 1.20 -10.76 0.42
N CYS A 20 0.92 -9.90 -0.56
CA CYS A 20 1.54 -8.57 -0.67
C CYS A 20 0.92 -7.52 0.26
N GLY A 21 -0.39 -7.30 0.14
CA GLY A 21 -1.11 -6.35 0.99
C GLY A 21 -0.79 -4.86 0.82
N PHE A 22 0.15 -4.44 -0.04
CA PHE A 22 0.62 -3.04 -0.11
C PHE A 22 -0.44 -1.99 -0.50
N CYS A 23 -1.50 -2.40 -1.20
CA CYS A 23 -2.64 -1.52 -1.48
C CYS A 23 -3.54 -1.37 -0.24
N CYS A 24 -3.62 -2.40 0.60
CA CYS A 24 -4.48 -2.46 1.80
C CYS A 24 -3.80 -1.91 3.05
N ASP A 25 -2.47 -1.91 3.14
CA ASP A 25 -1.73 -1.46 4.32
C ASP A 25 -1.29 0.01 4.23
N GLY A 26 -1.63 0.69 3.12
CA GLY A 26 -1.28 2.08 2.88
C GLY A 26 0.15 2.32 2.36
N THR A 27 0.85 1.28 1.88
CA THR A 27 2.19 1.41 1.31
C THR A 27 2.16 2.13 -0.04
N ILE A 28 1.28 1.72 -0.96
CA ILE A 28 1.19 2.34 -2.30
C ILE A 28 0.37 3.63 -2.26
N PHE A 29 -0.79 3.61 -1.60
CA PHE A 29 -1.75 4.72 -1.59
C PHE A 29 -2.26 5.02 -0.18
N GLY A 30 -2.59 6.28 0.09
CA GLY A 30 -3.22 6.67 1.37
C GLY A 30 -4.74 6.49 1.40
N HIS A 31 -5.36 6.24 0.25
CA HIS A 31 -6.81 6.12 0.10
C HIS A 31 -7.15 5.37 -1.20
N ALA A 32 -8.38 4.90 -1.30
CA ALA A 32 -8.92 4.29 -2.52
C ALA A 32 -10.26 4.93 -2.90
N HIS A 33 -10.44 5.16 -4.20
CA HIS A 33 -11.65 5.74 -4.80
C HIS A 33 -12.77 4.72 -4.84
N LEU A 34 -13.99 5.17 -4.55
CA LEU A 34 -15.22 4.40 -4.72
C LEU A 34 -15.94 4.85 -5.97
N LYS A 35 -16.50 3.90 -6.71
CA LYS A 35 -17.35 4.25 -7.83
C LYS A 35 -18.67 4.88 -7.35
N PRO A 36 -19.24 5.81 -8.12
CA PRO A 36 -20.57 6.35 -7.81
C PRO A 36 -21.61 5.22 -7.62
N GLY A 37 -22.29 5.24 -6.47
CA GLY A 37 -23.33 4.26 -6.12
C GLY A 37 -22.84 2.96 -5.44
N GLU A 38 -21.53 2.76 -5.31
CA GLU A 38 -20.95 1.54 -4.75
C GLU A 38 -21.08 1.43 -3.23
N LYS A 39 -21.30 2.55 -2.54
CA LYS A 39 -21.39 2.64 -1.08
C LYS A 39 -22.36 1.65 -0.43
N ALA A 40 -23.45 1.31 -1.10
CA ALA A 40 -24.45 0.36 -0.60
C ALA A 40 -23.97 -1.09 -0.64
N SER A 41 -23.09 -1.44 -1.58
CA SER A 41 -22.59 -2.80 -1.79
C SER A 41 -21.30 -3.11 -1.03
N ILE A 42 -20.60 -2.13 -0.45
CA ILE A 42 -19.35 -2.38 0.28
C ILE A 42 -19.57 -2.75 1.76
N PRO A 43 -18.63 -3.49 2.38
CA PRO A 43 -18.71 -3.87 3.80
C PRO A 43 -18.73 -2.68 4.77
N GLU A 44 -19.34 -2.91 5.94
CA GLU A 44 -19.64 -1.87 6.94
C GLU A 44 -18.42 -1.07 7.38
N LYS A 45 -17.28 -1.71 7.71
CA LYS A 45 -16.11 -0.95 8.19
C LYS A 45 -15.55 -0.02 7.12
N LEU A 46 -15.71 -0.32 5.83
CA LEU A 46 -15.34 0.63 4.77
C LEU A 46 -16.36 1.77 4.71
N ARG A 47 -17.65 1.44 4.74
CA ARG A 47 -18.75 2.39 4.63
C ARG A 47 -18.71 3.50 5.67
N ILE A 48 -18.40 3.17 6.93
CA ILE A 48 -18.33 4.16 8.02
C ILE A 48 -17.07 5.05 7.95
N ASN A 49 -16.08 4.67 7.13
CA ASN A 49 -14.84 5.43 6.93
C ASN A 49 -14.82 6.19 5.60
N ILE A 50 -15.94 6.26 4.87
CA ILE A 50 -16.02 7.02 3.63
C ILE A 50 -15.90 8.52 3.91
N TYR A 51 -15.11 9.21 3.10
CA TYR A 51 -15.07 10.67 3.05
C TYR A 51 -15.17 11.15 1.60
N ILE A 52 -15.53 12.43 1.43
CA ILE A 52 -15.69 13.07 0.13
C ILE A 52 -14.56 14.07 -0.05
N GLU A 53 -13.89 14.02 -1.20
CA GLU A 53 -12.90 15.00 -1.61
C GLU A 53 -13.14 15.36 -3.09
N ASN A 54 -13.20 16.66 -3.41
CA ASN A 54 -13.47 17.15 -4.78
C ASN A 54 -14.71 16.54 -5.46
N GLY A 55 -15.75 16.19 -4.68
CA GLY A 55 -16.99 15.61 -5.19
C GLY A 55 -16.95 14.09 -5.40
N GLU A 56 -15.83 13.44 -5.11
CA GLU A 56 -15.63 11.99 -5.25
C GLU A 56 -15.58 11.30 -3.87
N GLU A 57 -16.05 10.05 -3.79
CA GLU A 57 -16.04 9.25 -2.56
C GLU A 57 -14.76 8.41 -2.44
N TYR A 58 -14.16 8.39 -1.24
CA TYR A 58 -12.95 7.64 -0.93
C TYR A 58 -13.07 6.92 0.41
N PHE A 59 -12.28 5.88 0.60
CA PHE A 59 -11.99 5.31 1.93
C PHE A 59 -10.48 5.34 2.20
N PRO A 60 -10.06 5.55 3.47
CA PRO A 60 -8.65 5.65 3.82
C PRO A 60 -7.95 4.29 3.79
N GLN A 61 -6.63 4.34 3.61
CA GLN A 61 -5.70 3.25 3.88
C GLN A 61 -4.84 3.62 5.10
N PRO A 62 -4.47 2.66 5.98
CA PRO A 62 -4.73 1.22 5.91
C PRO A 62 -6.22 0.84 5.97
N CYS A 63 -6.59 -0.18 5.21
CA CYS A 63 -7.94 -0.72 5.15
C CYS A 63 -8.31 -1.33 6.51
N PRO A 64 -9.51 -1.05 7.07
CA PRO A 64 -9.95 -1.59 8.36
C PRO A 64 -10.20 -3.11 8.36
N TYR A 65 -10.12 -3.76 7.19
CA TYR A 65 -10.16 -5.22 7.04
C TYR A 65 -8.78 -5.83 6.78
N PHE A 66 -7.71 -5.05 6.86
CA PHE A 66 -6.35 -5.53 6.70
C PHE A 66 -5.73 -5.95 8.04
N GLU A 67 -5.37 -7.22 8.16
CA GLU A 67 -4.69 -7.79 9.32
C GLU A 67 -3.54 -8.67 8.83
N GLY A 68 -2.51 -8.04 8.26
CA GLY A 68 -1.43 -8.71 7.52
C GLY A 68 -1.85 -9.25 6.15
N LYS A 69 -3.14 -9.55 5.98
CA LYS A 69 -3.82 -9.85 4.71
C LYS A 69 -5.25 -9.32 4.73
N CYS A 70 -5.91 -9.29 3.58
CA CYS A 70 -7.32 -8.94 3.50
C CYS A 70 -8.18 -10.03 4.15
N THR A 71 -8.90 -9.69 5.22
CA THR A 71 -9.76 -10.62 5.98
C THR A 71 -11.08 -10.95 5.26
N ILE A 72 -11.43 -10.16 4.24
CA ILE A 72 -12.67 -10.29 3.44
C ILE A 72 -12.37 -10.62 1.98
N TYR A 73 -11.22 -11.21 1.67
CA TYR A 73 -10.79 -11.43 0.28
C TYR A 73 -11.80 -12.26 -0.54
N ASN A 74 -12.46 -13.22 0.11
CA ASN A 74 -13.47 -14.11 -0.47
C ASN A 74 -14.91 -13.61 -0.28
N GLN A 75 -15.10 -12.35 0.12
CA GLN A 75 -16.41 -11.72 0.31
C GLN A 75 -16.56 -10.53 -0.64
N CYS A 76 -17.70 -9.84 -0.57
CA CYS A 76 -17.87 -8.58 -1.28
C CYS A 76 -16.81 -7.56 -0.83
N ARG A 77 -16.17 -6.90 -1.80
CA ARG A 77 -15.13 -5.89 -1.60
C ARG A 77 -15.46 -4.67 -2.45
N ALA A 78 -14.79 -3.56 -2.18
CA ALA A 78 -14.85 -2.43 -3.10
C ALA A 78 -14.33 -2.85 -4.49
N GLU A 79 -14.93 -2.35 -5.56
CA GLU A 79 -14.65 -2.71 -6.95
C GLU A 79 -13.18 -2.43 -7.28
N ILE A 80 -12.65 -1.30 -6.78
CA ILE A 80 -11.23 -0.94 -6.95
C ILE A 80 -10.29 -2.01 -6.37
N CYS A 81 -10.70 -2.73 -5.32
CA CYS A 81 -9.89 -3.82 -4.74
C CYS A 81 -9.77 -5.05 -5.65
N GLY A 82 -10.65 -5.20 -6.64
CA GLY A 82 -10.62 -6.28 -7.62
C GLY A 82 -10.15 -5.84 -9.01
N THR A 83 -10.23 -4.56 -9.33
CA THR A 83 -9.92 -4.03 -10.67
C THR A 83 -8.57 -3.34 -10.78
N TYR A 84 -8.03 -2.80 -9.68
CA TYR A 84 -6.68 -2.22 -9.70
C TYR A 84 -5.62 -3.32 -9.92
N ARG A 85 -4.72 -3.08 -10.88
CA ARG A 85 -3.61 -3.98 -11.21
C ARG A 85 -2.28 -3.24 -11.14
N CYS A 86 -1.50 -3.53 -10.10
CA CYS A 86 -0.14 -3.00 -9.96
C CYS A 86 0.79 -3.55 -11.03
N GLN A 87 1.97 -2.94 -11.21
CA GLN A 87 2.91 -3.35 -12.26
C GLN A 87 3.27 -4.84 -12.17
N LEU A 88 3.51 -5.36 -10.96
CA LEU A 88 3.81 -6.78 -10.74
C LEU A 88 2.73 -7.73 -11.31
N LEU A 89 1.45 -7.39 -11.14
CA LEU A 89 0.35 -8.19 -11.68
C LEU A 89 0.26 -8.08 -13.20
N LYS A 90 0.55 -6.89 -13.75
CA LYS A 90 0.63 -6.68 -15.20
C LYS A 90 1.77 -7.52 -15.80
N ASP A 91 2.93 -7.55 -15.15
CA ASP A 91 4.09 -8.33 -15.59
C ASP A 91 3.82 -9.84 -15.50
N LEU A 92 3.16 -10.30 -14.44
CA LEU A 92 2.75 -11.70 -14.29
C LEU A 92 1.77 -12.10 -15.40
N ALA A 93 0.74 -11.28 -15.65
CA ALA A 93 -0.29 -11.60 -16.63
C ALA A 93 0.17 -11.56 -18.08
N THR A 94 1.22 -10.78 -18.37
CA THR A 94 1.87 -10.76 -19.69
C THR A 94 2.92 -11.86 -19.85
N GLY A 95 3.22 -12.61 -18.78
CA GLY A 95 4.25 -13.65 -18.76
C GLY A 95 5.68 -13.10 -18.73
N LEU A 96 5.88 -11.81 -18.47
CA LEU A 96 7.20 -11.20 -18.31
C LEU A 96 7.93 -11.78 -17.08
N ILE A 97 7.17 -12.10 -16.03
CA ILE A 97 7.62 -12.87 -14.87
C ILE A 97 6.67 -14.05 -14.65
N ASN A 98 7.17 -15.11 -14.01
CA ASN A 98 6.34 -16.22 -13.57
C ASN A 98 5.88 -16.05 -12.11
N ASN A 99 4.94 -16.89 -11.67
CA ASN A 99 4.36 -16.84 -10.34
C ASN A 99 5.41 -16.95 -9.22
N SER A 100 6.40 -17.84 -9.36
CA SER A 100 7.49 -18.00 -8.38
C SER A 100 8.32 -16.72 -8.22
N GLU A 101 8.64 -16.07 -9.33
CA GLU A 101 9.37 -14.80 -9.33
C GLU A 101 8.55 -13.67 -8.70
N ALA A 102 7.25 -13.59 -9.02
CA ALA A 102 6.35 -12.62 -8.39
C ALA A 102 6.26 -12.81 -6.86
N LEU A 103 6.16 -14.05 -6.39
CA LEU A 103 6.16 -14.39 -4.97
C LEU A 103 7.47 -14.02 -4.28
N ARG A 104 8.61 -14.22 -4.95
CA ARG A 104 9.93 -13.84 -4.44
C ARG A 104 10.05 -12.32 -4.29
N ILE A 105 9.57 -11.56 -5.28
CA ILE A 105 9.54 -10.08 -5.24
C ILE A 105 8.67 -9.60 -4.08
N VAL A 106 7.45 -10.15 -3.93
CA VAL A 106 6.54 -9.81 -2.82
C VAL A 106 7.18 -10.10 -1.47
N THR A 107 7.75 -11.29 -1.30
CA THR A 107 8.33 -11.71 -0.02
C THR A 107 9.46 -10.77 0.40
N GLY A 108 10.42 -10.51 -0.49
CA GLY A 108 11.53 -9.60 -0.20
C GLY A 108 11.07 -8.15 0.06
N ALA A 109 10.06 -7.68 -0.67
CA ALA A 109 9.50 -6.35 -0.46
C ALA A 109 8.80 -6.23 0.91
N VAL A 110 7.99 -7.22 1.30
CA VAL A 110 7.30 -7.25 2.59
C VAL A 110 8.31 -7.31 3.74
N GLU A 111 9.34 -8.15 3.63
CA GLU A 111 10.42 -8.24 4.62
C GLU A 111 11.17 -6.92 4.77
N MET A 112 11.55 -6.28 3.65
CA MET A 112 12.23 -4.99 3.66
C MET A 112 11.37 -3.90 4.33
N LYS A 113 10.08 -3.80 3.96
CA LYS A 113 9.12 -2.87 4.57
C LYS A 113 9.01 -3.09 6.08
N ASN A 114 8.84 -4.34 6.52
CA ASN A 114 8.71 -4.66 7.93
C ASN A 114 9.99 -4.33 8.71
N SER A 115 11.16 -4.58 8.12
CA SER A 115 12.46 -4.20 8.69
C SER A 115 12.57 -2.68 8.90
N ILE A 116 12.18 -1.88 7.89
CA ILE A 116 12.15 -0.41 7.95
C ILE A 116 11.20 0.09 9.04
N ILE A 117 9.97 -0.44 9.10
CA ILE A 117 8.99 -0.04 10.12
C ILE A 117 9.51 -0.36 11.53
N ASN A 118 10.13 -1.52 11.72
CA ASN A 118 10.69 -1.90 13.02
C ASN A 118 11.85 -1.00 13.43
N GLU A 119 12.70 -0.61 12.48
CA GLU A 119 13.79 0.34 12.71
C GLU A 119 13.26 1.73 13.09
N TYR A 120 12.27 2.23 12.35
CA TYR A 120 11.59 3.47 12.71
C TYR A 120 10.98 3.43 14.12
N LYS A 121 10.30 2.34 14.49
CA LYS A 121 9.70 2.19 15.83
C LYS A 121 10.74 2.26 16.95
N ARG A 122 11.95 1.73 16.73
CA ARG A 122 13.06 1.85 17.70
C ARG A 122 13.52 3.30 17.87
N ILE A 123 13.53 4.07 16.78
CA ILE A 123 13.94 5.49 16.79
C ILE A 123 12.85 6.39 17.38
N ASP A 124 11.58 6.20 17.00
CA ASP A 124 10.45 7.03 17.44
C ASP A 124 10.01 6.75 18.88
N GLY A 125 10.23 5.52 19.38
CA GLY A 125 9.96 5.12 20.76
C GLY A 125 8.48 4.98 21.15
N LYS A 126 7.54 5.42 20.30
CA LYS A 126 6.10 5.42 20.61
C LYS A 126 5.39 4.09 20.34
N GLY A 127 5.98 3.20 19.54
CA GLY A 127 5.42 1.88 19.25
C GLY A 127 4.11 1.87 18.45
N GLU A 128 3.62 3.02 18.00
CA GLU A 128 2.36 3.15 17.26
C GLU A 128 2.37 2.34 15.95
N ALA A 129 1.21 1.80 15.58
CA ALA A 129 1.00 1.26 14.24
C ALA A 129 1.11 2.40 13.21
N ILE A 130 1.84 2.15 12.11
CA ILE A 130 2.11 3.15 11.09
C ILE A 130 2.25 2.49 9.72
N SER A 131 1.69 3.12 8.69
CA SER A 131 1.94 2.71 7.30
C SER A 131 3.31 3.22 6.83
N PHE A 132 3.86 2.61 5.79
CA PHE A 132 5.12 3.08 5.21
C PHE A 132 5.04 4.56 4.77
N ARG A 133 3.92 4.97 4.15
CA ARG A 133 3.72 6.37 3.74
C ARG A 133 3.67 7.35 4.91
N GLN A 134 2.99 6.98 6.01
CA GLN A 134 2.96 7.79 7.23
C GLN A 134 4.35 7.88 7.87
N LEU A 135 5.13 6.79 7.83
CA LEU A 135 6.52 6.75 8.29
C LEU A 135 7.38 7.77 7.53
N LEU A 136 7.31 7.82 6.19
CA LEU A 136 8.06 8.81 5.40
C LEU A 136 7.78 10.25 5.85
N VAL A 137 6.50 10.58 6.10
CA VAL A 137 6.09 11.91 6.57
C VAL A 137 6.66 12.22 7.96
N LYS A 138 6.55 11.26 8.91
CA LYS A 138 7.08 11.44 10.26
C LYS A 138 8.62 11.52 10.26
N LEU A 139 9.30 10.69 9.48
CA LEU A 139 10.75 10.66 9.34
C LEU A 139 11.29 11.98 8.77
N GLY A 140 10.62 12.56 7.77
CA GLY A 140 10.96 13.89 7.25
C GLY A 140 10.86 15.01 8.29
N LYS A 141 9.91 14.92 9.23
CA LYS A 141 9.81 15.86 10.37
C LYS A 141 10.94 15.66 11.38
N LEU A 142 11.29 14.40 11.68
CA LEU A 142 12.41 14.06 12.58
C LEU A 142 13.74 14.58 12.03
N ARG A 143 14.02 14.37 10.73
CA ARG A 143 15.24 14.88 10.08
C ARG A 143 15.37 16.40 10.20
N LYS A 144 14.31 17.14 9.85
CA LYS A 144 14.28 18.61 9.96
C LYS A 144 14.44 19.11 11.40
N ALA A 145 13.99 18.35 12.40
CA ALA A 145 14.21 18.69 13.81
C ALA A 145 15.67 18.43 14.22
N SER A 146 16.26 17.32 13.78
CA SER A 146 17.67 16.96 14.02
C SER A 146 18.63 18.01 13.44
N GLU A 147 18.42 18.38 12.17
CA GLU A 147 19.21 19.41 11.47
C GLU A 147 19.16 20.76 12.20
N ARG A 148 17.97 21.19 12.65
CA ARG A 148 17.80 22.46 13.40
C ARG A 148 18.52 22.48 14.75
N ASN A 149 18.63 21.32 15.39
CA ASN A 149 19.30 21.18 16.68
C ASN A 149 20.82 20.93 16.55
N GLY A 150 21.36 20.89 15.33
CA GLY A 150 22.78 20.60 15.07
C GLY A 150 23.20 19.18 15.45
N LEU A 151 22.25 18.27 15.67
CA LEU A 151 22.49 16.88 16.03
C LEU A 151 22.32 16.04 14.77
N VAL A 152 23.41 15.52 14.21
CA VAL A 152 23.34 14.49 13.18
C VAL A 152 23.02 13.16 13.87
N ASN A 153 21.96 12.49 13.45
CA ASN A 153 21.63 11.15 13.91
C ASN A 153 21.86 10.15 12.76
N PRO A 154 23.00 9.43 12.75
CA PRO A 154 23.33 8.47 11.69
C PRO A 154 22.26 7.39 11.47
N ASP A 155 21.49 7.04 12.51
CA ASP A 155 20.41 6.06 12.39
C ASP A 155 19.23 6.61 11.58
N ILE A 156 18.96 7.92 11.68
CA ILE A 156 17.94 8.60 10.86
C ILE A 156 18.38 8.62 9.39
N ASP A 157 19.65 8.96 9.13
CA ASP A 157 20.18 9.02 7.77
C ASP A 157 20.20 7.64 7.10
N LEU A 158 20.62 6.61 7.84
CA LEU A 158 20.56 5.22 7.38
C LEU A 158 19.14 4.79 7.08
N LEU A 159 18.19 5.09 7.98
CA LEU A 159 16.79 4.75 7.77
C LEU A 159 16.21 5.45 6.53
N ILE A 160 16.58 6.71 6.27
CA ILE A 160 16.20 7.44 5.06
C ILE A 160 16.75 6.75 3.81
N ALA A 161 18.03 6.37 3.82
CA ALA A 161 18.63 5.66 2.70
C ALA A 161 17.88 4.34 2.40
N ARG A 162 17.52 3.59 3.45
CA ARG A 162 16.71 2.37 3.32
C ARG A 162 15.30 2.64 2.77
N CYS A 163 14.67 3.73 3.20
CA CYS A 163 13.38 4.16 2.65
C CYS A 163 13.48 4.45 1.15
N ASN A 164 14.51 5.19 0.72
CA ASN A 164 14.71 5.51 -0.70
C ASN A 164 14.94 4.25 -1.54
N ILE A 165 15.69 3.27 -1.03
CA ILE A 165 15.89 1.97 -1.70
C ILE A 165 14.54 1.25 -1.85
N PHE A 166 13.72 1.24 -0.80
CA PHE A 166 12.41 0.61 -0.85
C PHE A 166 11.45 1.35 -1.80
N GLU A 167 11.45 2.68 -1.84
CA GLU A 167 10.69 3.46 -2.82
C GLU A 167 11.12 3.15 -4.25
N ALA A 168 12.42 3.02 -4.53
CA ALA A 168 12.90 2.62 -5.85
C ALA A 168 12.43 1.19 -6.22
N LEU A 169 12.40 0.27 -5.26
CA LEU A 169 11.84 -1.07 -5.44
C LEU A 169 10.34 -1.02 -5.75
N LEU A 170 9.58 -0.16 -5.03
CA LEU A 170 8.16 0.07 -5.28
C LEU A 170 7.92 0.62 -6.68
N ILE A 171 8.70 1.61 -7.11
CA ILE A 171 8.60 2.20 -8.45
C ILE A 171 8.84 1.15 -9.53
N LYS A 172 9.89 0.34 -9.37
CA LYS A 172 10.25 -0.68 -10.35
C LYS A 172 9.19 -1.78 -10.50
N ASN A 173 8.64 -2.27 -9.38
CA ASN A 173 7.87 -3.52 -9.39
C ASN A 173 6.37 -3.31 -9.12
N PHE A 174 5.94 -2.20 -8.52
CA PHE A 174 4.57 -2.05 -8.02
C PHE A 174 3.84 -0.86 -8.63
N HIS A 175 4.49 0.28 -8.83
CA HIS A 175 3.85 1.42 -9.49
C HIS A 175 3.74 1.18 -10.99
N SER A 176 2.53 1.32 -11.53
CA SER A 176 2.37 1.34 -12.97
C SER A 176 2.92 2.62 -13.58
N ALA A 177 3.20 2.62 -14.89
CA ALA A 177 3.61 3.83 -15.60
C ALA A 177 2.65 5.01 -15.36
N ASP A 178 1.34 4.75 -15.40
CA ASP A 178 0.30 5.75 -15.14
C ASP A 178 0.35 6.30 -13.69
N ASP A 179 0.70 5.46 -12.71
CA ASP A 179 0.86 5.89 -11.32
C ASP A 179 2.13 6.73 -11.16
N PHE A 180 3.20 6.36 -11.85
CA PHE A 180 4.46 7.09 -11.84
C PHE A 180 4.31 8.49 -12.44
N GLU A 181 3.64 8.63 -13.58
CA GLU A 181 3.36 9.94 -14.19
C GLU A 181 2.61 10.87 -13.24
N LYS A 182 1.60 10.34 -12.51
CA LYS A 182 0.85 11.09 -11.49
C LYS A 182 1.68 11.48 -10.26
N LEU A 183 2.76 10.74 -9.97
CA LEU A 183 3.68 11.03 -8.86
C LEU A 183 4.74 12.08 -9.23
N VAL A 184 5.17 12.12 -10.50
CA VAL A 184 6.21 13.04 -10.99
C VAL A 184 5.64 14.38 -11.46
N MET A 185 4.40 14.42 -11.94
CA MET A 185 3.78 15.62 -12.52
C MET A 185 2.94 16.45 -11.54
N LYS A 186 3.30 16.48 -10.24
CA LYS A 186 2.66 17.34 -9.22
C LYS A 186 3.52 18.51 -8.79
#